data_AF-A0A1C4X9A8-F1
#
_entry.id   AF-A0A1C4X9A8-F1
#
_cell.length_a   1.000
_cell.length_b   1.000
_cell.length_c   1.000
_cell.angle_alpha   90.00
_cell.angle_beta   90.00
_cell.angle_gamma   90.00
#
_symmetry.space_group_name_H-M   'P 1'
#
loop_
_entity.id
_entity.type
_entity.pdbx_description
1 polymer ?
#
loop_
_entity_poly.entity_id
_entity_poly.type
_entity_poly.pdbx_seq_one_letter_code
_entity_poly.pdbx_strand_id
1 'polypeptide(L)'
;MNPLHGPLAHYAERLHRAAGDAHHVASPLGAWLLLALTGPAATDDARTRLEESLGTDVDDAAEAAHALLAAPHPLVAAATALWERTPFAELAGWRATLPERTQTGPLPDQATLDAWAREHTDGLIDRFPLGVTPDTLLILASALATKVSWAEPFQVAPAEQLGPGSPWAGRIDRVLRTPWHGHQCWIAETARAGDVAVHAAPARPAADGQAGILVVSVAAAPDVPAADVLAAAEKIAAGAANGREPGRRSLYDLPLGDTPLWTLREETVRTFAPAGREEQVSAVLPCWSAESRHDLTPAGFGFDAAARALGRLLGLAEPPYEAVQSAVARYGRYGFEAAAVTAFAMATGLPPEGVARVAELRFGHPYAVVAVATDRADGPWHGLPVYSAWVAEPAELPEAELADPPRQW
;
A
#
# COMPACT_ATOMS: atom_id res chain seq x y z
N MET A 1 -6.21 -6.15 -15.98
CA MET A 1 -5.23 -6.21 -14.88
C MET A 1 -3.89 -5.77 -15.46
N ASN A 2 -3.19 -4.92 -14.72
CA ASN A 2 -1.92 -4.33 -15.12
C ASN A 2 -0.81 -5.40 -15.16
N PRO A 3 0.06 -5.44 -16.18
CA PRO A 3 1.13 -6.45 -16.26
C PRO A 3 2.07 -6.44 -15.05
N LEU A 4 2.31 -5.28 -14.44
CA LEU A 4 3.18 -5.16 -13.26
C LEU A 4 2.62 -5.79 -11.97
N HIS A 5 1.35 -6.20 -11.92
CA HIS A 5 0.78 -6.75 -10.67
C HIS A 5 1.50 -8.01 -10.17
N GLY A 6 1.84 -8.94 -11.08
CA GLY A 6 2.61 -10.14 -10.73
C GLY A 6 4.04 -9.82 -10.25
N PRO A 7 4.84 -9.08 -11.05
CA PRO A 7 6.17 -8.58 -10.66
C PRO A 7 6.20 -7.85 -9.31
N LEU A 8 5.27 -6.92 -9.06
CA LEU A 8 5.21 -6.16 -7.81
C LEU A 8 4.78 -7.04 -6.63
N ALA A 9 3.81 -7.95 -6.79
CA ALA A 9 3.41 -8.86 -5.72
C ALA A 9 4.53 -9.84 -5.32
N HIS A 10 5.34 -10.29 -6.29
CA HIS A 10 6.55 -11.09 -6.04
C HIS A 10 7.61 -10.29 -5.28
N TYR A 11 7.86 -9.03 -5.67
CA TYR A 11 8.79 -8.16 -4.95
C TYR A 11 8.30 -7.80 -3.54
N ALA A 12 6.99 -7.56 -3.37
CA ALA A 12 6.35 -7.32 -2.08
C ALA A 12 6.54 -8.51 -1.13
N GLU A 13 6.32 -9.75 -1.60
CA GLU A 13 6.54 -10.94 -0.77
C GLU A 13 8.03 -11.11 -0.37
N ARG A 14 8.99 -10.75 -1.23
CA ARG A 14 10.42 -10.71 -0.85
C ARG A 14 10.69 -9.71 0.26
N LEU A 15 10.21 -8.47 0.12
CA LEU A 15 10.43 -7.37 1.07
C LEU A 15 9.77 -7.69 2.42
N HIS A 16 8.48 -8.05 2.42
CA HIS A 16 7.75 -8.36 3.65
C HIS A 16 8.26 -9.60 4.38
N ARG A 17 8.69 -10.66 3.67
CA ARG A 17 9.30 -11.83 4.33
C ARG A 17 10.59 -11.49 5.08
N ALA A 18 11.30 -10.44 4.68
CA ALA A 18 12.49 -9.96 5.38
C ALA A 18 12.17 -8.95 6.50
N ALA A 19 11.13 -8.12 6.34
CA ALA A 19 10.64 -7.21 7.39
C ALA A 19 10.01 -7.96 8.59
N GLY A 20 9.47 -9.17 8.36
CA GLY A 20 8.97 -10.06 9.40
C GLY A 20 7.52 -9.78 9.82
N ASP A 21 7.22 -10.00 11.09
CA ASP A 21 5.88 -9.93 11.69
C ASP A 21 5.71 -8.77 12.71
N ALA A 22 6.74 -7.96 12.91
CA ALA A 22 6.68 -6.69 13.64
C ALA A 22 5.85 -5.63 12.88
N HIS A 23 5.33 -4.61 13.56
CA HIS A 23 4.58 -3.53 12.89
C HIS A 23 5.48 -2.76 11.91
N HIS A 24 5.11 -2.75 10.63
CA HIS A 24 5.89 -2.06 9.60
C HIS A 24 5.05 -1.62 8.40
N VAL A 25 5.56 -0.65 7.64
CA VAL A 25 5.09 -0.27 6.30
C VAL A 25 6.25 -0.33 5.30
N ALA A 26 5.95 -0.63 4.05
CA ALA A 26 6.89 -0.61 2.94
C ALA A 26 6.27 -0.02 1.67
N SER A 27 7.11 0.32 0.70
CA SER A 27 6.72 0.57 -0.69
C SER A 27 7.47 -0.39 -1.61
N PRO A 28 6.89 -1.57 -1.93
CA PRO A 28 7.48 -2.47 -2.90
C PRO A 28 7.73 -1.79 -4.24
N LEU A 29 6.81 -0.93 -4.69
CA LEU A 29 6.94 -0.16 -5.93
C LEU A 29 8.14 0.78 -5.92
N GLY A 30 8.41 1.51 -4.83
CA GLY A 30 9.53 2.46 -4.78
C GLY A 30 10.89 1.75 -4.95
N ALA A 31 11.10 0.65 -4.24
CA ALA A 31 12.32 -0.14 -4.36
C ALA A 31 12.41 -0.87 -5.72
N TRP A 32 11.30 -1.41 -6.22
CA TRP A 32 11.22 -2.05 -7.55
C TRP A 32 11.56 -1.06 -8.69
N LEU A 33 11.09 0.20 -8.61
CA LEU A 33 11.40 1.25 -9.59
C LEU A 33 12.90 1.54 -9.69
N LEU A 34 13.62 1.54 -8.56
CA LEU A 34 15.08 1.74 -8.56
C LEU A 34 15.80 0.62 -9.30
N LEU A 35 15.40 -0.63 -9.04
CA LEU A 35 15.95 -1.81 -9.70
C LEU A 35 15.67 -1.76 -11.21
N ALA A 36 14.43 -1.46 -11.60
CA ALA A 36 14.03 -1.31 -13.00
C ALA A 36 14.84 -0.22 -13.73
N LEU A 37 15.09 0.92 -13.10
CA LEU A 37 15.93 2.00 -13.66
C LEU A 37 17.42 1.64 -13.74
N THR A 38 17.92 0.68 -12.96
CA THR A 38 19.26 0.10 -13.16
C THR A 38 19.31 -1.02 -14.20
N GLY A 39 18.16 -1.53 -14.64
CA GLY A 39 18.01 -2.60 -15.64
C GLY A 39 18.86 -2.40 -16.91
N PRO A 40 18.84 -1.22 -17.57
CA PRO A 40 19.62 -0.97 -18.78
C PRO A 40 21.16 -0.99 -18.60
N ALA A 41 21.67 -0.98 -17.36
CA ALA A 41 23.10 -1.17 -17.09
C ALA A 41 23.47 -2.64 -16.81
N ALA A 42 22.49 -3.51 -16.58
CA ALA A 42 22.71 -4.89 -16.13
C ALA A 42 23.10 -5.82 -17.29
N THR A 43 24.10 -6.67 -17.06
CA THR A 43 24.62 -7.63 -18.04
C THR A 43 24.99 -8.95 -17.35
N ASP A 44 24.95 -10.05 -18.10
CA ASP A 44 25.24 -11.42 -17.65
C ASP A 44 24.46 -11.81 -16.37
N ASP A 45 25.12 -12.48 -15.42
CA ASP A 45 24.64 -12.84 -14.08
C ASP A 45 23.97 -11.67 -13.31
N ALA A 46 24.43 -10.43 -13.50
CA ALA A 46 23.80 -9.27 -12.88
C ALA A 46 22.44 -8.92 -13.51
N ARG A 47 22.22 -9.21 -14.80
CA ARG A 47 20.89 -9.10 -15.43
C ARG A 47 19.97 -10.19 -14.88
N THR A 48 20.38 -11.45 -14.91
CA THR A 48 19.54 -12.57 -14.45
C THR A 48 19.09 -12.45 -12.99
N ARG A 49 19.96 -12.04 -12.06
CA ARG A 49 19.55 -11.81 -10.66
C ARG A 49 18.60 -10.63 -10.48
N LEU A 50 18.72 -9.61 -11.33
CA LEU A 50 17.84 -8.45 -11.33
C LEU A 50 16.45 -8.84 -11.85
N GLU A 51 16.38 -9.65 -12.92
CA GLU A 51 15.16 -10.26 -13.45
C GLU A 51 14.46 -11.17 -12.41
N GLU A 52 15.21 -12.06 -11.74
CA GLU A 52 14.71 -12.90 -10.65
C GLU A 52 14.13 -12.09 -9.49
N SER A 53 14.70 -10.92 -9.21
CA SER A 53 14.26 -10.01 -8.15
C SER A 53 13.02 -9.24 -8.58
N LEU A 54 13.04 -8.60 -9.75
CA LEU A 54 11.94 -7.84 -10.34
C LEU A 54 10.70 -8.69 -10.64
N GLY A 55 10.88 -9.99 -10.92
CA GLY A 55 9.80 -10.91 -11.32
C GLY A 55 9.40 -10.78 -12.80
N THR A 56 10.23 -10.14 -13.63
CA THR A 56 10.03 -9.89 -15.06
C THR A 56 11.37 -9.58 -15.73
N ASP A 57 11.42 -9.55 -17.06
CA ASP A 57 12.60 -9.06 -17.81
C ASP A 57 12.93 -7.60 -17.45
N VAL A 58 14.22 -7.23 -17.43
CA VAL A 58 14.66 -5.88 -17.04
C VAL A 58 14.33 -4.79 -18.07
N ASP A 59 14.16 -5.14 -19.35
CA ASP A 59 13.77 -4.19 -20.40
C ASP A 59 12.27 -3.90 -20.30
N ASP A 60 11.44 -4.93 -20.09
CA ASP A 60 10.01 -4.79 -19.74
C ASP A 60 9.84 -3.94 -18.46
N ALA A 61 10.67 -4.20 -17.43
CA ALA A 61 10.65 -3.44 -16.20
C ALA A 61 11.03 -1.97 -16.41
N ALA A 62 12.08 -1.71 -17.20
CA ALA A 62 12.54 -0.37 -17.52
C ALA A 62 11.49 0.40 -18.33
N GLU A 63 10.84 -0.21 -19.33
CA GLU A 63 9.74 0.42 -20.09
C GLU A 63 8.58 0.79 -19.15
N ALA A 64 8.17 -0.12 -18.27
CA ALA A 64 7.07 0.14 -17.35
C ALA A 64 7.40 1.22 -16.30
N ALA A 65 8.65 1.26 -15.80
CA ALA A 65 9.14 2.35 -14.94
C ALA A 65 9.15 3.70 -15.66
N HIS A 66 9.53 3.73 -16.95
CA HIS A 66 9.44 4.94 -17.77
C HIS A 66 7.98 5.37 -17.98
N ALA A 67 7.05 4.45 -18.25
CA ALA A 67 5.64 4.76 -18.44
C ALA A 67 5.02 5.41 -17.19
N LEU A 68 5.31 4.87 -16.00
CA LEU A 68 4.86 5.42 -14.71
C LEU A 68 5.40 6.83 -14.44
N LEU A 69 6.69 7.06 -14.69
CA LEU A 69 7.35 8.34 -14.42
C LEU A 69 7.08 9.41 -15.50
N ALA A 70 6.77 9.01 -16.74
CA ALA A 70 6.32 9.92 -17.79
C ALA A 70 4.91 10.46 -17.52
N ALA A 71 4.00 9.58 -17.08
CA ALA A 71 2.60 9.87 -16.76
C ALA A 71 2.34 9.78 -15.24
N PRO A 72 2.76 10.78 -14.43
CA PRO A 72 2.64 10.72 -12.97
C PRO A 72 1.18 10.72 -12.51
N HIS A 73 0.87 9.93 -11.49
CA HIS A 73 -0.45 9.85 -10.90
C HIS A 73 -0.71 11.05 -9.96
N PRO A 74 -1.82 11.78 -10.09
CA PRO A 74 -2.03 13.03 -9.35
C PRO A 74 -2.24 12.87 -7.83
N LEU A 75 -2.34 11.64 -7.32
CA LEU A 75 -2.38 11.32 -5.88
C LEU A 75 -1.19 10.46 -5.40
N VAL A 76 -0.21 10.17 -6.28
CA VAL A 76 1.06 9.56 -5.90
C VAL A 76 2.16 10.48 -6.40
N ALA A 77 2.67 11.34 -5.52
CA ALA A 77 3.91 12.06 -5.78
C ALA A 77 5.01 11.02 -6.04
N ALA A 78 5.62 11.07 -7.22
CA ALA A 78 6.61 10.10 -7.67
C ALA A 78 7.80 10.84 -8.26
N ALA A 79 8.92 10.82 -7.54
CA ALA A 79 10.16 11.48 -7.91
C ALA A 79 11.32 10.47 -7.95
N THR A 80 12.25 10.70 -8.86
CA THR A 80 13.51 9.95 -8.92
C THR A 80 14.67 10.91 -9.10
N ALA A 81 15.84 10.55 -8.57
CA ALA A 81 17.04 11.35 -8.67
C ALA A 81 18.29 10.48 -8.80
N LEU A 82 19.29 10.98 -9.53
CA LEU A 82 20.65 10.47 -9.58
C LEU A 82 21.63 11.60 -9.29
N TRP A 83 22.40 11.47 -8.22
CA TRP A 83 23.48 12.40 -7.93
C TRP A 83 24.83 11.70 -7.98
N GLU A 84 25.80 12.26 -8.73
CA GLU A 84 27.16 11.72 -8.90
C GLU A 84 28.19 12.63 -8.20
N ARG A 85 29.17 12.09 -7.47
CA ARG A 85 30.26 12.91 -6.87
C ARG A 85 31.08 13.66 -7.93
N THR A 86 31.18 13.07 -9.12
CA THR A 86 31.73 13.68 -10.34
C THR A 86 31.04 12.95 -11.49
N PRO A 87 30.53 13.62 -12.54
CA PRO A 87 29.79 12.96 -13.61
C PRO A 87 30.71 12.02 -14.38
N PHE A 88 30.46 10.71 -14.27
CA PHE A 88 31.31 9.68 -14.87
C PHE A 88 30.98 9.56 -16.36
N ALA A 89 31.99 9.59 -17.23
CA ALA A 89 31.79 9.52 -18.68
C ALA A 89 31.25 8.14 -19.09
N GLU A 90 31.65 7.12 -18.35
CA GLU A 90 31.29 5.71 -18.49
C GLU A 90 29.80 5.47 -18.20
N LEU A 91 29.22 6.23 -17.27
CA LEU A 91 27.79 6.20 -16.96
C LEU A 91 26.93 6.96 -17.97
N ALA A 92 27.52 7.74 -18.89
CA ALA A 92 26.75 8.63 -19.77
C ALA A 92 25.74 7.90 -20.67
N GLY A 93 26.01 6.65 -21.06
CA GLY A 93 25.07 5.82 -21.82
C GLY A 93 23.82 5.47 -21.01
N TRP A 94 24.00 4.91 -19.80
CA TRP A 94 22.90 4.58 -18.89
C TRP A 94 22.17 5.83 -18.37
N ARG A 95 22.88 6.93 -18.09
CA ARG A 95 22.25 8.20 -17.69
C ARG A 95 21.35 8.79 -18.77
N ALA A 96 21.55 8.45 -20.05
CA ALA A 96 20.65 8.80 -21.14
C ALA A 96 19.44 7.85 -21.29
N THR A 97 19.39 6.75 -20.53
CA THR A 97 18.22 5.84 -20.40
C THR A 97 17.50 6.02 -19.07
N LEU A 98 17.59 7.20 -18.46
CA LEU A 98 16.77 7.60 -17.31
C LEU A 98 15.60 8.49 -17.79
N PRO A 99 14.41 8.42 -17.17
CA PRO A 99 13.30 9.29 -17.50
C PRO A 99 13.65 10.77 -17.44
N GLU A 100 13.06 11.58 -18.34
CA GLU A 100 13.30 13.04 -18.41
C GLU A 100 13.04 13.78 -17.08
N ARG A 101 12.15 13.23 -16.22
CA ARG A 101 11.85 13.77 -14.89
C ARG A 101 12.83 13.36 -13.79
N THR A 102 13.78 12.45 -14.06
CA THR A 102 14.78 12.05 -13.07
C THR A 102 15.76 13.21 -12.86
N GLN A 103 15.76 13.77 -11.64
CA GLN A 103 16.67 14.85 -11.29
C GLN A 103 18.12 14.36 -11.37
N THR A 104 18.98 15.08 -12.10
CA THR A 104 20.42 14.76 -12.18
C THR A 104 21.28 15.91 -11.67
N GLY A 105 22.44 15.59 -11.08
CA GLY A 105 23.35 16.63 -10.59
C GLY A 105 24.57 16.11 -9.81
N PRO A 106 25.39 17.02 -9.25
CA PRO A 106 26.46 16.65 -8.33
C PRO A 106 25.88 16.10 -7.02
N LEU A 107 26.61 15.18 -6.37
CA LEU A 107 26.30 14.67 -5.04
C LEU A 107 26.22 15.82 -4.01
N PRO A 108 25.04 16.11 -3.45
CA PRO A 108 24.86 17.26 -2.57
C PRO A 108 25.17 16.89 -1.11
N ASP A 109 25.04 17.85 -0.20
CA ASP A 109 25.19 17.59 1.24
C ASP A 109 23.93 16.94 1.86
N GLN A 110 24.08 16.43 3.09
CA GLN A 110 23.00 15.75 3.80
C GLN A 110 21.78 16.66 4.02
N ALA A 111 21.99 17.96 4.30
CA ALA A 111 20.91 18.91 4.51
C ALA A 111 20.07 19.12 3.23
N THR A 112 20.71 19.09 2.07
CA THR A 112 20.05 19.13 0.76
C THR A 112 19.31 17.82 0.44
N LEU A 113 19.86 16.66 0.79
CA LEU A 113 19.16 15.37 0.66
C LEU A 113 17.95 15.28 1.60
N ASP A 114 18.08 15.72 2.84
CA ASP A 114 16.99 15.77 3.83
C ASP A 114 15.90 16.77 3.40
N ALA A 115 16.28 17.89 2.77
CA ALA A 115 15.33 18.81 2.15
C ALA A 115 14.61 18.19 0.93
N TRP A 116 15.33 17.48 0.06
CA TRP A 116 14.76 16.78 -1.08
C TRP A 116 13.78 15.69 -0.64
N ALA A 117 14.12 14.92 0.40
CA ALA A 117 13.23 13.91 0.98
C ALA A 117 11.95 14.55 1.52
N ARG A 118 12.06 15.65 2.27
CA ARG A 118 10.89 16.39 2.80
C ARG A 118 10.00 16.94 1.69
N GLU A 119 10.60 17.57 0.67
CA GLU A 119 9.88 18.16 -0.48
C GLU A 119 9.13 17.10 -1.29
N HIS A 120 9.79 16.01 -1.66
CA HIS A 120 9.20 14.96 -2.51
C HIS A 120 8.37 13.92 -1.73
N THR A 121 8.11 14.16 -0.44
CA THR A 121 7.23 13.33 0.39
C THR A 121 6.15 14.08 1.17
N ASP A 122 5.83 15.33 0.78
CA ASP A 122 4.86 16.19 1.49
C ASP A 122 5.15 16.34 3.00
N GLY A 123 6.44 16.26 3.38
CA GLY A 123 6.91 16.30 4.75
C GLY A 123 6.84 15.00 5.55
N LEU A 124 6.41 13.88 4.94
CA LEU A 124 6.31 12.59 5.63
C LEU A 124 7.67 11.96 5.96
N ILE A 125 8.70 12.20 5.14
CA ILE A 125 10.06 11.70 5.37
C ILE A 125 11.01 12.88 5.56
N ASP A 126 11.29 13.18 6.83
CA ASP A 126 11.97 14.40 7.29
C ASP A 126 13.50 14.40 7.07
N ARG A 127 14.08 13.21 6.76
CA ARG A 127 15.51 12.96 6.54
C ARG A 127 15.73 11.89 5.47
N PHE A 128 16.79 12.02 4.69
CA PHE A 128 17.13 11.04 3.66
C PHE A 128 17.66 9.74 4.30
N PRO A 129 17.30 8.54 3.79
CA PRO A 129 17.60 7.28 4.48
C PRO A 129 19.09 6.90 4.52
N LEU A 130 19.90 7.39 3.58
CA LEU A 130 21.34 7.11 3.47
C LEU A 130 22.19 8.29 3.97
N GLY A 131 23.38 7.99 4.48
CA GLY A 131 24.37 9.01 4.86
C GLY A 131 25.44 9.23 3.79
N VAL A 132 25.73 10.49 3.44
CA VAL A 132 26.83 10.80 2.50
C VAL A 132 28.20 10.62 3.19
N THR A 133 28.99 9.65 2.72
CA THR A 133 30.38 9.43 3.17
C THR A 133 31.37 10.06 2.18
N PRO A 134 32.70 10.06 2.45
CA PRO A 134 33.70 10.41 1.44
C PRO A 134 33.71 9.45 0.24
N ASP A 135 33.36 8.18 0.45
CA ASP A 135 33.47 7.10 -0.53
C ASP A 135 32.20 6.91 -1.39
N THR A 136 31.07 7.53 -1.03
CA THR A 136 29.84 7.52 -1.83
C THR A 136 30.10 8.09 -3.23
N LEU A 137 30.15 7.24 -4.27
CA LEU A 137 30.41 7.69 -5.65
C LEU A 137 29.18 8.28 -6.32
N LEU A 138 28.01 7.68 -6.08
CA LEU A 138 26.70 8.14 -6.55
C LEU A 138 25.60 7.74 -5.58
N ILE A 139 24.44 8.38 -5.69
CA ILE A 139 23.18 7.97 -5.07
C ILE A 139 22.10 7.97 -6.16
N LEU A 140 21.42 6.82 -6.36
CA LEU A 140 20.17 6.71 -7.11
C LEU A 140 19.02 6.61 -6.09
N ALA A 141 17.99 7.44 -6.24
CA ALA A 141 16.94 7.61 -5.23
C ALA A 141 15.55 7.68 -5.85
N SER A 142 14.55 7.22 -5.09
CA SER A 142 13.13 7.32 -5.41
C SER A 142 12.38 7.82 -4.18
N ALA A 143 11.51 8.80 -4.35
CA ALA A 143 10.52 9.19 -3.35
C ALA A 143 9.14 8.91 -3.91
N LEU A 144 8.34 8.16 -3.15
CA LEU A 144 6.91 7.99 -3.37
C LEU A 144 6.18 8.54 -2.13
N ALA A 145 5.16 9.37 -2.34
CA ALA A 145 4.26 9.82 -1.28
C ALA A 145 2.81 9.95 -1.76
N THR A 146 1.88 9.80 -0.83
CA THR A 146 0.43 9.87 -1.05
C THR A 146 -0.21 10.48 0.19
N LYS A 147 -1.12 11.44 -0.01
CA LYS A 147 -1.87 12.12 1.06
C LYS A 147 -3.29 12.36 0.56
N VAL A 148 -4.27 11.60 1.07
CA VAL A 148 -5.63 11.51 0.52
C VAL A 148 -6.73 11.29 1.58
N SER A 149 -7.84 12.03 1.53
CA SER A 149 -9.04 11.73 2.33
C SER A 149 -9.78 10.50 1.84
N TRP A 150 -10.45 9.79 2.74
CA TRP A 150 -11.51 8.85 2.38
C TRP A 150 -12.63 9.56 1.63
N ALA A 151 -13.27 8.88 0.68
CA ALA A 151 -14.49 9.37 0.04
C ALA A 151 -15.57 9.64 1.12
N GLU A 152 -15.83 8.63 1.94
CA GLU A 152 -16.68 8.69 3.13
C GLU A 152 -15.83 8.49 4.40
N PRO A 153 -15.80 9.44 5.36
CA PRO A 153 -15.08 9.28 6.62
C PRO A 153 -15.62 8.12 7.47
N PHE A 154 -14.75 7.55 8.30
CA PHE A 154 -15.15 6.54 9.27
C PHE A 154 -16.03 7.13 10.40
N GLN A 155 -16.93 6.29 10.89
CA GLN A 155 -17.62 6.50 12.17
C GLN A 155 -16.68 6.08 13.32
N VAL A 156 -16.97 6.55 14.53
CA VAL A 156 -16.22 6.17 15.73
C VAL A 156 -17.03 5.16 16.54
N ALA A 157 -16.36 4.10 17.02
CA ALA A 157 -16.93 3.08 17.88
C ALA A 157 -16.04 2.84 19.11
N PRO A 158 -16.61 2.35 20.23
CA PRO A 158 -15.83 1.84 21.36
C PRO A 158 -14.98 0.62 20.98
N ALA A 159 -13.78 0.49 21.55
CA ALA A 159 -12.81 -0.55 21.19
C ALA A 159 -13.27 -1.99 21.49
N GLU A 160 -14.24 -2.20 22.39
CA GLU A 160 -14.80 -3.53 22.66
C GLU A 160 -15.48 -4.14 21.43
N GLN A 161 -15.81 -3.33 20.40
CA GLN A 161 -16.35 -3.84 19.13
C GLN A 161 -15.33 -4.66 18.32
N LEU A 162 -14.02 -4.55 18.61
CA LEU A 162 -13.00 -5.48 18.09
C LEU A 162 -13.19 -6.92 18.59
N GLY A 163 -14.11 -7.16 19.53
CA GLY A 163 -14.50 -8.46 20.03
C GLY A 163 -13.68 -8.90 21.25
N PRO A 164 -14.24 -9.81 22.10
CA PRO A 164 -13.65 -10.18 23.38
C PRO A 164 -12.33 -10.98 23.28
N GLY A 165 -11.97 -11.46 22.09
CA GLY A 165 -10.69 -12.10 21.80
C GLY A 165 -9.59 -11.14 21.31
N SER A 166 -9.88 -9.85 21.14
CA SER A 166 -8.91 -8.87 20.63
C SER A 166 -7.82 -8.57 21.68
N PRO A 167 -6.51 -8.72 21.34
CA PRO A 167 -5.41 -8.21 22.17
C PRO A 167 -5.34 -6.66 22.22
N TRP A 168 -6.23 -5.95 21.52
CA TRP A 168 -6.23 -4.50 21.37
C TRP A 168 -7.40 -3.80 22.08
N ALA A 169 -8.53 -4.48 22.30
CA ALA A 169 -9.72 -3.91 22.95
C ALA A 169 -9.53 -3.40 24.39
N GLY A 170 -8.39 -3.70 25.03
CA GLY A 170 -7.97 -3.14 26.33
C GLY A 170 -6.70 -2.29 26.28
N ARG A 171 -6.26 -1.89 25.08
CA ARG A 171 -5.07 -1.03 24.83
C ARG A 171 -5.42 0.36 24.27
N ILE A 172 -6.62 0.49 23.70
CA ILE A 172 -7.19 1.69 23.09
C ILE A 172 -8.66 1.79 23.54
N ASP A 173 -9.19 3.01 23.60
CA ASP A 173 -10.59 3.31 23.94
C ASP A 173 -11.50 3.25 22.71
N ARG A 174 -10.97 3.57 21.52
CA ARG A 174 -11.77 3.84 20.31
C ARG A 174 -11.22 3.18 19.05
N VAL A 175 -12.14 2.86 18.15
CA VAL A 175 -11.86 2.30 16.82
C VAL A 175 -12.72 2.94 15.74
N LEU A 176 -12.32 2.73 14.49
CA LEU A 176 -13.04 3.16 13.30
C LEU A 176 -14.10 2.12 12.92
N ARG A 177 -15.34 2.55 12.71
CA ARG A 177 -16.45 1.77 12.14
C ARG A 177 -16.74 2.25 10.74
N THR A 178 -16.89 1.34 9.78
CA THR A 178 -17.20 1.71 8.38
C THR A 178 -18.51 2.51 8.27
N PRO A 179 -18.56 3.56 7.43
CA PRO A 179 -19.81 4.24 7.09
C PRO A 179 -20.80 3.28 6.40
N TRP A 180 -22.07 3.68 6.33
CA TRP A 180 -23.16 2.85 5.79
C TRP A 180 -23.14 2.72 4.25
N HIS A 181 -22.24 3.43 3.57
CA HIS A 181 -22.04 3.45 2.12
C HIS A 181 -20.57 3.79 1.81
N GLY A 182 -20.18 3.70 0.54
CA GLY A 182 -18.85 4.11 0.05
C GLY A 182 -17.73 3.10 0.34
N HIS A 183 -17.72 2.46 1.51
CA HIS A 183 -16.77 1.38 1.82
C HIS A 183 -17.34 0.02 1.43
N GLN A 184 -16.49 -0.87 0.90
CA GLN A 184 -16.85 -2.26 0.61
C GLN A 184 -16.29 -3.16 1.71
N CYS A 185 -17.06 -4.17 2.13
CA CYS A 185 -16.64 -5.16 3.10
C CYS A 185 -17.14 -6.54 2.68
N TRP A 186 -16.30 -7.57 2.73
CA TRP A 186 -16.70 -8.95 2.42
C TRP A 186 -15.81 -9.98 3.12
N ILE A 187 -16.26 -11.25 3.11
CA ILE A 187 -15.46 -12.40 3.50
C ILE A 187 -15.00 -13.09 2.21
N ALA A 188 -13.70 -13.34 2.09
CA ALA A 188 -13.08 -13.89 0.88
C ALA A 188 -12.38 -15.23 1.16
N GLU A 189 -12.62 -16.24 0.32
CA GLU A 189 -11.82 -17.47 0.32
C GLU A 189 -10.46 -17.22 -0.36
N THR A 190 -9.36 -17.67 0.26
CA THR A 190 -8.01 -17.51 -0.26
C THR A 190 -7.20 -18.80 -0.16
N ALA A 191 -6.36 -19.07 -1.16
CA ALA A 191 -5.57 -20.30 -1.24
C ALA A 191 -4.36 -20.37 -0.28
N ARG A 192 -4.02 -19.27 0.41
CA ARG A 192 -2.89 -19.18 1.37
C ARG A 192 -3.32 -18.88 2.80
N ALA A 193 -4.37 -18.07 2.97
CA ALA A 193 -4.79 -17.55 4.27
C ALA A 193 -6.19 -18.03 4.72
N GLY A 194 -6.82 -18.96 3.97
CA GLY A 194 -8.17 -19.46 4.26
C GLY A 194 -9.25 -18.42 3.98
N ASP A 195 -10.35 -18.46 4.74
CA ASP A 195 -11.35 -17.39 4.75
C ASP A 195 -10.78 -16.16 5.47
N VAL A 196 -10.79 -15.00 4.80
CA VAL A 196 -10.27 -13.73 5.33
C VAL A 196 -11.36 -12.67 5.37
N ALA A 197 -11.31 -11.80 6.38
CA ALA A 197 -12.10 -10.57 6.42
C ALA A 197 -11.43 -9.50 5.54
N VAL A 198 -12.20 -8.88 4.64
CA VAL A 198 -11.73 -7.81 3.75
C VAL A 198 -12.55 -6.54 3.94
N HIS A 199 -11.86 -5.41 4.03
CA HIS A 199 -12.42 -4.07 3.94
C HIS A 199 -11.68 -3.30 2.85
N ALA A 200 -12.39 -2.50 2.05
CA ALA A 200 -11.82 -1.56 1.10
C ALA A 200 -12.44 -0.17 1.27
N ALA A 201 -11.59 0.86 1.45
CA ALA A 201 -11.97 2.27 1.48
C ALA A 201 -11.43 2.98 0.22
N PRO A 202 -12.31 3.51 -0.65
CA PRO A 202 -11.86 4.44 -1.68
C PRO A 202 -11.49 5.77 -1.03
N ALA A 203 -10.33 6.29 -1.39
CA ALA A 203 -10.02 7.70 -1.23
C ALA A 203 -10.88 8.55 -2.17
N ARG A 204 -10.88 9.87 -1.95
CA ARG A 204 -11.44 10.81 -2.94
C ARG A 204 -10.60 10.77 -4.21
N PRO A 205 -11.23 10.83 -5.39
CA PRO A 205 -10.49 10.95 -6.63
C PRO A 205 -9.79 12.32 -6.71
N ALA A 206 -8.82 12.41 -7.61
CA ALA A 206 -8.23 13.69 -8.00
C ALA A 206 -9.27 14.62 -8.64
N ALA A 207 -8.88 15.88 -8.88
CA ALA A 207 -9.76 16.89 -9.46
C ALA A 207 -10.28 16.57 -10.88
N ASP A 208 -9.73 15.55 -11.55
CA ASP A 208 -10.22 15.03 -12.83
C ASP A 208 -11.35 13.99 -12.70
N GLY A 209 -11.59 13.46 -11.50
CA GLY A 209 -12.57 12.39 -11.25
C GLY A 209 -12.21 11.04 -11.86
N GLN A 210 -10.93 10.77 -12.14
CA GLN A 210 -10.43 9.56 -12.79
C GLN A 210 -9.37 8.84 -11.96
N ALA A 211 -8.36 9.59 -11.50
CA ALA A 211 -7.32 9.08 -10.63
C ALA A 211 -7.79 9.01 -9.17
N GLY A 212 -7.28 8.07 -8.38
CA GLY A 212 -7.78 7.71 -7.06
C GLY A 212 -6.84 6.75 -6.33
N ILE A 213 -7.11 6.48 -5.05
CA ILE A 213 -6.43 5.45 -4.27
C ILE A 213 -7.50 4.54 -3.64
N LEU A 214 -7.30 3.23 -3.67
CA LEU A 214 -8.10 2.25 -2.94
C LEU A 214 -7.22 1.63 -1.85
N VAL A 215 -7.59 1.78 -0.58
CA VAL A 215 -6.87 1.17 0.54
C VAL A 215 -7.65 -0.04 1.03
N VAL A 216 -7.01 -1.20 1.02
CA VAL A 216 -7.63 -2.50 1.28
C VAL A 216 -6.98 -3.16 2.49
N SER A 217 -7.78 -3.44 3.52
CA SER A 217 -7.39 -4.14 4.74
C SER A 217 -7.80 -5.61 4.65
N VAL A 218 -6.91 -6.54 5.00
CA VAL A 218 -7.18 -7.99 4.99
C VAL A 218 -6.67 -8.64 6.28
N ALA A 219 -7.59 -9.30 7.01
CA ALA A 219 -7.29 -10.06 8.22
C ALA A 219 -7.64 -11.54 8.03
N ALA A 220 -6.71 -12.43 8.39
CA ALA A 220 -6.86 -13.88 8.37
C ALA A 220 -6.82 -14.45 9.80
N ALA A 221 -7.08 -15.75 9.98
CA ALA A 221 -7.07 -16.34 11.33
C ALA A 221 -5.72 -16.09 12.05
N PRO A 222 -5.69 -15.90 13.39
CA PRO A 222 -4.48 -15.44 14.11
C PRO A 222 -3.24 -16.36 14.04
N ASP A 223 -3.41 -17.59 13.57
CA ASP A 223 -2.36 -18.59 13.33
C ASP A 223 -1.81 -18.60 11.89
N VAL A 224 -2.40 -17.81 10.98
CA VAL A 224 -1.92 -17.65 9.59
C VAL A 224 -0.66 -16.76 9.56
N PRO A 225 0.44 -17.18 8.90
CA PRO A 225 1.67 -16.37 8.83
C PRO A 225 1.45 -15.02 8.12
N ALA A 226 2.05 -13.95 8.66
CA ALA A 226 1.92 -12.58 8.13
C ALA A 226 2.18 -12.48 6.61
N ALA A 227 3.22 -13.18 6.11
CA ALA A 227 3.57 -13.21 4.69
C ALA A 227 2.47 -13.82 3.80
N ASP A 228 1.69 -14.79 4.30
CA ASP A 228 0.57 -15.39 3.57
C ASP A 228 -0.66 -14.47 3.56
N VAL A 229 -0.88 -13.70 4.63
CA VAL A 229 -1.92 -12.65 4.69
C VAL A 229 -1.58 -11.49 3.75
N LEU A 230 -0.33 -11.02 3.75
CA LEU A 230 0.17 -9.97 2.87
C LEU A 230 0.08 -10.38 1.39
N ALA A 231 0.52 -11.59 1.04
CA ALA A 231 0.40 -12.12 -0.33
C ALA A 231 -1.06 -12.33 -0.77
N ALA A 232 -1.97 -12.65 0.17
CA ALA A 232 -3.41 -12.66 -0.11
C ALA A 232 -3.94 -11.22 -0.34
N ALA A 233 -3.52 -10.26 0.48
CA ALA A 233 -3.93 -8.86 0.38
C ALA A 233 -3.52 -8.21 -0.95
N GLU A 234 -2.28 -8.40 -1.40
CA GLU A 234 -1.78 -7.92 -2.71
C GLU A 234 -2.64 -8.42 -3.88
N LYS A 235 -3.10 -9.68 -3.82
CA LYS A 235 -3.97 -10.29 -4.83
C LYS A 235 -5.41 -9.79 -4.75
N ILE A 236 -5.93 -9.60 -3.54
CA ILE A 236 -7.29 -9.10 -3.30
C ILE A 236 -7.40 -7.63 -3.73
N ALA A 237 -6.41 -6.80 -3.37
CA ALA A 237 -6.46 -5.35 -3.57
C ALA A 237 -6.44 -4.95 -5.04
N ALA A 238 -5.60 -5.59 -5.87
CA ALA A 238 -5.61 -5.36 -7.32
C ALA A 238 -6.91 -5.82 -7.99
N GLY A 239 -7.54 -6.89 -7.47
CA GLY A 239 -8.88 -7.31 -7.90
C GLY A 239 -9.97 -6.32 -7.49
N ALA A 240 -9.87 -5.75 -6.30
CA ALA A 240 -10.78 -4.73 -5.77
C ALA A 240 -10.69 -3.42 -6.56
N ALA A 241 -9.49 -2.99 -6.94
CA ALA A 241 -9.26 -1.84 -7.82
C ALA A 241 -9.95 -1.97 -9.20
N ASN A 242 -10.22 -3.20 -9.66
CA ASN A 242 -10.97 -3.49 -10.88
C ASN A 242 -12.51 -3.56 -10.64
N GLY A 243 -13.01 -3.06 -9.50
CA GLY A 243 -14.43 -3.04 -9.15
C GLY A 243 -15.03 -4.42 -8.82
N ARG A 244 -14.22 -5.34 -8.29
CA ARG A 244 -14.62 -6.73 -8.00
C ARG A 244 -14.48 -7.03 -6.50
N GLU A 245 -15.08 -8.12 -6.05
CA GLU A 245 -14.91 -8.65 -4.69
C GLU A 245 -14.26 -10.04 -4.80
N PRO A 246 -12.92 -10.16 -4.94
CA PRO A 246 -12.26 -11.44 -5.16
C PRO A 246 -12.50 -12.42 -4.02
N GLY A 247 -12.78 -13.68 -4.37
CA GLY A 247 -13.02 -14.76 -3.41
C GLY A 247 -14.31 -14.64 -2.59
N ARG A 248 -15.16 -13.62 -2.84
CA ARG A 248 -16.35 -13.34 -2.03
C ARG A 248 -17.24 -14.55 -1.82
N ARG A 249 -17.46 -14.90 -0.55
CA ARG A 249 -18.42 -15.92 -0.12
C ARG A 249 -19.79 -15.30 0.17
N SER A 250 -20.86 -16.09 0.06
CA SER A 250 -22.15 -15.67 0.61
C SER A 250 -22.15 -15.85 2.12
N LEU A 251 -22.76 -14.90 2.84
CA LEU A 251 -23.00 -14.99 4.28
C LEU A 251 -24.02 -16.09 4.66
N TYR A 252 -24.72 -16.65 3.68
CA TYR A 252 -25.59 -17.82 3.85
C TYR A 252 -24.85 -19.15 3.71
N ASP A 253 -23.67 -19.16 3.08
CA ASP A 253 -22.79 -20.33 2.98
C ASP A 253 -21.83 -20.45 4.20
N LEU A 254 -22.00 -19.57 5.19
CA LEU A 254 -21.19 -19.45 6.40
C LEU A 254 -22.04 -19.71 7.66
N PRO A 255 -21.44 -20.30 8.72
CA PRO A 255 -22.14 -20.58 9.97
C PRO A 255 -22.44 -19.28 10.75
N LEU A 256 -23.60 -19.23 11.40
CA LEU A 256 -23.93 -18.17 12.35
C LEU A 256 -23.07 -18.28 13.62
N GLY A 257 -22.78 -17.14 14.24
CA GLY A 257 -22.04 -17.04 15.51
C GLY A 257 -20.82 -16.14 15.42
N ASP A 258 -19.94 -16.27 16.42
CA ASP A 258 -18.71 -15.50 16.55
C ASP A 258 -17.48 -16.28 16.07
N THR A 259 -16.57 -15.56 15.42
CA THR A 259 -15.23 -16.01 15.04
C THR A 259 -14.21 -14.92 15.46
N PRO A 260 -12.90 -15.18 15.41
CA PRO A 260 -11.89 -14.13 15.63
C PRO A 260 -12.01 -12.96 14.64
N LEU A 261 -12.50 -13.22 13.42
CA LEU A 261 -12.55 -12.27 12.30
C LEU A 261 -13.90 -11.59 12.08
N TRP A 262 -15.00 -12.16 12.58
CA TRP A 262 -16.35 -11.58 12.45
C TRP A 262 -17.37 -12.17 13.42
N THR A 263 -18.41 -11.39 13.76
CA THR A 263 -19.72 -11.95 14.14
C THR A 263 -20.59 -12.05 12.89
N LEU A 264 -21.30 -13.17 12.71
CA LEU A 264 -22.32 -13.35 11.68
C LEU A 264 -23.66 -13.72 12.32
N ARG A 265 -24.68 -12.88 12.10
CA ARG A 265 -26.06 -13.05 12.62
C ARG A 265 -27.10 -13.04 11.50
N GLU A 266 -28.32 -13.48 11.80
CA GLU A 266 -29.48 -13.41 10.91
C GLU A 266 -30.58 -12.58 11.57
N GLU A 267 -31.17 -11.64 10.82
CA GLU A 267 -32.17 -10.69 11.32
C GLU A 267 -33.36 -10.60 10.37
N THR A 268 -34.58 -10.50 10.91
CA THR A 268 -35.78 -10.23 10.09
C THR A 268 -35.79 -8.76 9.68
N VAL A 269 -35.72 -8.50 8.38
CA VAL A 269 -35.70 -7.15 7.79
C VAL A 269 -36.89 -6.92 6.88
N ARG A 270 -37.02 -5.70 6.35
CA ARG A 270 -37.85 -5.43 5.17
C ARG A 270 -36.94 -5.09 4.01
N THR A 271 -36.99 -5.91 2.95
CA THR A 271 -36.07 -5.80 1.82
C THR A 271 -36.76 -6.01 0.47
N PHE A 272 -36.23 -5.37 -0.57
CA PHE A 272 -36.55 -5.68 -1.97
C PHE A 272 -35.53 -6.64 -2.61
N ALA A 273 -34.58 -7.16 -1.82
CA ALA A 273 -33.55 -8.09 -2.32
C ALA A 273 -34.16 -9.37 -2.93
N PRO A 274 -33.53 -9.96 -3.96
CA PRO A 274 -34.00 -11.21 -4.57
C PRO A 274 -34.25 -12.32 -3.54
N ALA A 275 -35.38 -13.03 -3.71
CA ALA A 275 -35.87 -14.05 -2.78
C ALA A 275 -36.03 -13.59 -1.30
N GLY A 276 -36.08 -12.28 -1.03
CA GLY A 276 -36.20 -11.74 0.32
C GLY A 276 -34.95 -11.95 1.18
N ARG A 277 -33.78 -12.16 0.56
CA ARG A 277 -32.51 -12.46 1.24
C ARG A 277 -31.50 -11.35 0.99
N GLU A 278 -31.13 -10.65 2.06
CA GLU A 278 -30.15 -9.57 2.05
C GLU A 278 -28.83 -10.02 2.69
N GLU A 279 -27.73 -9.39 2.30
CA GLU A 279 -26.41 -9.52 2.91
C GLU A 279 -25.89 -8.12 3.25
N GLN A 280 -25.64 -7.88 4.54
CA GLN A 280 -25.04 -6.64 5.02
C GLN A 280 -23.68 -6.97 5.64
N VAL A 281 -22.64 -6.21 5.27
CA VAL A 281 -21.31 -6.35 5.85
C VAL A 281 -20.81 -4.97 6.29
N SER A 282 -20.25 -4.91 7.48
CA SER A 282 -19.57 -3.73 8.03
C SER A 282 -18.25 -4.17 8.66
N ALA A 283 -17.33 -3.23 8.87
CA ALA A 283 -16.06 -3.52 9.54
C ALA A 283 -15.77 -2.56 10.70
N VAL A 284 -15.06 -3.07 11.70
CA VAL A 284 -14.41 -2.29 12.75
C VAL A 284 -12.91 -2.57 12.78
N LEU A 285 -12.10 -1.51 12.80
CA LEU A 285 -10.64 -1.54 12.70
C LEU A 285 -10.02 -0.36 13.47
N PRO A 286 -8.83 -0.51 14.06
CA PRO A 286 -8.18 0.57 14.81
C PRO A 286 -7.60 1.65 13.88
N CYS A 287 -7.27 2.81 14.46
CA CYS A 287 -6.26 3.68 13.87
C CYS A 287 -4.88 3.02 13.99
N TRP A 288 -3.92 3.41 13.13
CA TRP A 288 -2.53 2.99 13.25
C TRP A 288 -1.60 3.99 12.52
N SER A 289 -0.32 3.95 12.85
CA SER A 289 0.71 4.72 12.18
C SER A 289 2.06 4.01 12.25
N ALA A 290 2.71 3.81 11.11
CA ALA A 290 3.99 3.14 11.00
C ALA A 290 5.05 4.08 10.41
N GLU A 291 6.24 4.08 11.00
CA GLU A 291 7.50 4.54 10.41
C GLU A 291 8.43 3.33 10.31
N SER A 292 9.15 3.16 9.20
CA SER A 292 9.96 1.95 8.96
C SER A 292 11.18 2.26 8.08
N ARG A 293 12.39 1.91 8.55
CA ARG A 293 13.65 1.94 7.78
C ARG A 293 14.11 0.52 7.49
N HIS A 294 13.87 0.03 6.27
CA HIS A 294 14.30 -1.29 5.81
C HIS A 294 15.71 -1.22 5.23
N ASP A 295 16.61 -2.05 5.75
CA ASP A 295 17.91 -2.30 5.12
C ASP A 295 17.76 -3.33 4.00
N LEU A 296 17.90 -2.87 2.77
CA LEU A 296 17.84 -3.66 1.53
C LEU A 296 19.24 -3.95 0.97
N THR A 297 20.30 -3.65 1.74
CA THR A 297 21.70 -3.96 1.41
C THR A 297 21.98 -5.48 1.35
N PRO A 298 21.39 -6.35 2.20
CA PRO A 298 21.58 -7.79 2.10
C PRO A 298 21.19 -8.37 0.73
N ALA A 299 21.90 -9.40 0.27
CA ALA A 299 21.66 -10.01 -1.03
C ALA A 299 20.27 -10.69 -1.11
N GLY A 300 19.64 -10.64 -2.29
CA GLY A 300 18.33 -11.24 -2.55
C GLY A 300 17.18 -10.25 -2.78
N PHE A 301 17.41 -8.94 -2.56
CA PHE A 301 16.52 -7.85 -2.98
C PHE A 301 16.84 -7.27 -4.36
N GLY A 302 17.89 -7.75 -5.04
CA GLY A 302 18.33 -7.26 -6.36
C GLY A 302 19.31 -6.08 -6.32
N PHE A 303 19.47 -5.39 -5.18
CA PHE A 303 20.42 -4.27 -5.07
C PHE A 303 21.89 -4.72 -5.18
N ASP A 304 22.21 -5.97 -4.87
CA ASP A 304 23.54 -6.56 -5.15
C ASP A 304 23.82 -6.65 -6.66
N ALA A 305 22.78 -6.96 -7.45
CA ALA A 305 22.87 -7.04 -8.90
C ALA A 305 22.93 -5.64 -9.54
N ALA A 306 22.11 -4.69 -9.05
CA ALA A 306 22.14 -3.29 -9.45
C ALA A 306 23.51 -2.63 -9.17
N ALA A 307 24.11 -2.89 -8.00
CA ALA A 307 25.43 -2.41 -7.64
C ALA A 307 26.53 -2.99 -8.55
N ARG A 308 26.46 -4.29 -8.89
CA ARG A 308 27.36 -4.93 -9.87
C ARG A 308 27.21 -4.34 -11.27
N ALA A 309 25.98 -4.03 -11.70
CA ALA A 309 25.69 -3.42 -13.00
C ALA A 309 26.34 -2.03 -13.14
N LEU A 310 26.06 -1.11 -12.22
CA LEU A 310 26.66 0.24 -12.22
C LEU A 310 28.16 0.19 -11.95
N GLY A 311 28.61 -0.70 -11.05
CA GLY A 311 30.03 -0.93 -10.76
C GLY A 311 30.82 -1.32 -12.01
N ARG A 312 30.30 -2.25 -12.82
CA ARG A 312 30.94 -2.72 -14.05
C ARG A 312 31.22 -1.57 -15.03
N LEU A 313 30.31 -0.61 -15.17
CA LEU A 313 30.52 0.59 -15.98
C LEU A 313 31.69 1.43 -15.46
N LEU A 314 31.83 1.55 -14.13
CA LEU A 314 32.95 2.24 -13.46
C LEU A 314 34.24 1.39 -13.34
N GLY A 315 34.28 0.20 -13.94
CA GLY A 315 35.42 -0.74 -13.83
C GLY A 315 35.56 -1.45 -12.47
N LEU A 316 34.53 -1.38 -11.61
CA LEU A 316 34.48 -1.99 -10.28
C LEU A 316 33.70 -3.30 -10.33
N ALA A 317 34.36 -4.43 -10.05
CA ALA A 317 33.71 -5.75 -10.12
C ALA A 317 32.68 -5.99 -8.99
N GLU A 318 33.00 -5.55 -7.78
CA GLU A 318 32.15 -5.68 -6.58
C GLU A 318 32.27 -4.38 -5.74
N PRO A 319 31.60 -3.28 -6.13
CA PRO A 319 31.62 -2.05 -5.35
C PRO A 319 30.83 -2.22 -4.04
N PRO A 320 31.23 -1.54 -2.95
CA PRO A 320 30.38 -1.41 -1.77
C PRO A 320 29.15 -0.55 -2.09
N TYR A 321 28.01 -0.90 -1.51
CA TYR A 321 26.75 -0.16 -1.63
C TYR A 321 25.99 -0.19 -0.29
N GLU A 322 25.10 0.77 -0.08
CA GLU A 322 24.05 0.74 0.95
C GLU A 322 22.72 0.97 0.19
N ALA A 323 21.71 0.15 0.47
CA ALA A 323 20.39 0.28 -0.13
C ALA A 323 19.35 0.27 0.99
N VAL A 324 18.58 1.36 1.12
CA VAL A 324 17.66 1.54 2.25
C VAL A 324 16.37 2.20 1.78
N GLN A 325 15.25 1.67 2.24
CA GLN A 325 13.95 2.30 2.11
C GLN A 325 13.51 2.87 3.46
N SER A 326 13.12 4.14 3.48
CA SER A 326 12.26 4.68 4.54
C SER A 326 10.83 4.75 4.02
N ALA A 327 9.86 4.39 4.87
CA ALA A 327 8.44 4.45 4.56
C ALA A 327 7.64 4.89 5.80
N VAL A 328 6.61 5.70 5.57
CA VAL A 328 5.72 6.26 6.62
C VAL A 328 4.28 6.16 6.15
N ALA A 329 3.36 5.75 7.03
CA ALA A 329 1.93 5.71 6.76
C ALA A 329 1.10 5.96 8.03
N ARG A 330 -0.08 6.58 7.87
CA ARG A 330 -1.05 6.83 8.94
C ARG A 330 -2.47 6.52 8.46
N TYR A 331 -3.24 5.84 9.30
CA TYR A 331 -4.62 5.46 9.02
C TYR A 331 -5.57 6.14 10.02
N GLY A 332 -6.18 7.25 9.58
CA GLY A 332 -7.08 8.07 10.38
C GLY A 332 -8.56 7.90 10.03
N ARG A 333 -9.42 8.54 10.81
CA ARG A 333 -10.88 8.56 10.62
C ARG A 333 -11.28 9.32 9.35
N TYR A 334 -10.59 10.41 9.05
CA TYR A 334 -10.92 11.31 7.92
C TYR A 334 -10.10 11.05 6.65
N GLY A 335 -9.11 10.15 6.71
CA GLY A 335 -8.33 9.74 5.54
C GLY A 335 -7.02 9.04 5.87
N PHE A 336 -6.29 8.83 4.79
CA PHE A 336 -4.84 9.02 4.68
C PHE A 336 -4.52 10.55 4.51
N GLU A 337 -5.33 11.40 5.18
CA GLU A 337 -5.40 12.89 5.21
C GLU A 337 -5.79 13.68 3.91
N ALA A 338 -6.99 14.33 3.87
CA ALA A 338 -7.45 15.53 3.10
C ALA A 338 -8.32 15.42 1.80
N ALA A 339 -9.45 16.13 1.59
CA ALA A 339 -10.33 16.93 2.47
C ALA A 339 -11.81 17.08 1.93
N ALA A 340 -12.74 17.67 2.71
CA ALA A 340 -14.12 18.18 2.37
C ALA A 340 -15.26 17.24 1.85
N VAL A 341 -16.54 17.53 2.20
CA VAL A 341 -17.74 16.61 2.15
C VAL A 341 -18.90 17.15 1.29
N THR A 342 -19.79 16.27 0.75
CA THR A 342 -21.18 16.57 0.33
C THR A 342 -22.05 15.29 0.27
N ALA A 343 -23.36 15.36 0.56
CA ALA A 343 -24.30 14.22 0.55
C ALA A 343 -25.70 14.58 0.01
N PHE A 344 -26.51 13.57 -0.35
CA PHE A 344 -27.93 13.69 -0.74
C PHE A 344 -28.72 12.41 -0.40
N ALA A 345 -30.06 12.48 -0.30
CA ALA A 345 -30.93 11.35 0.06
C ALA A 345 -32.23 11.30 -0.76
N MET A 346 -32.78 10.09 -0.95
CA MET A 346 -34.06 9.85 -1.61
C MET A 346 -34.83 8.73 -0.88
N ALA A 347 -36.16 8.78 -0.87
CA ALA A 347 -37.01 7.83 -0.15
C ALA A 347 -38.05 7.17 -1.07
N THR A 348 -38.29 5.87 -0.87
CA THR A 348 -39.34 5.08 -1.53
C THR A 348 -40.06 4.19 -0.50
N GLY A 349 -41.12 3.49 -0.94
CA GLY A 349 -42.08 2.83 -0.04
C GLY A 349 -41.56 1.60 0.72
N LEU A 350 -42.30 1.21 1.77
CA LEU A 350 -41.97 0.09 2.65
C LEU A 350 -41.86 -1.25 1.89
N PRO A 351 -40.73 -1.98 2.00
CA PRO A 351 -40.56 -3.31 1.39
C PRO A 351 -41.34 -4.43 2.11
N PRO A 352 -41.49 -5.62 1.48
CA PRO A 352 -41.97 -6.82 2.16
C PRO A 352 -40.96 -7.35 3.17
N GLU A 353 -41.40 -8.24 4.07
CA GLU A 353 -40.55 -8.87 5.08
C GLU A 353 -39.68 -9.99 4.48
N GLY A 354 -38.45 -10.10 4.98
CA GLY A 354 -37.44 -11.05 4.55
C GLY A 354 -36.36 -11.22 5.63
N VAL A 355 -35.21 -11.79 5.28
CA VAL A 355 -34.08 -12.00 6.19
C VAL A 355 -32.81 -11.34 5.67
N ALA A 356 -32.02 -10.77 6.57
CA ALA A 356 -30.68 -10.29 6.31
C ALA A 356 -29.68 -11.16 7.07
N ARG A 357 -28.61 -11.59 6.37
CA ARG A 357 -27.38 -11.99 7.04
C ARG A 357 -26.54 -10.74 7.27
N VAL A 358 -26.17 -10.50 8.52
CA VAL A 358 -25.39 -9.32 8.92
C VAL A 358 -24.05 -9.76 9.48
N ALA A 359 -22.97 -9.39 8.81
CA ALA A 359 -21.61 -9.63 9.23
C ALA A 359 -20.96 -8.33 9.75
N GLU A 360 -20.33 -8.43 10.92
CA GLU A 360 -19.46 -7.40 11.48
C GLU A 360 -18.03 -7.94 11.50
N LEU A 361 -17.21 -7.49 10.54
CA LEU A 361 -15.81 -7.87 10.40
C LEU A 361 -14.95 -7.13 11.45
N ARG A 362 -13.99 -7.83 12.02
CA ARG A 362 -13.14 -7.35 13.12
C ARG A 362 -11.67 -7.47 12.75
N PHE A 363 -11.04 -6.33 12.51
CA PHE A 363 -9.58 -6.22 12.45
C PHE A 363 -9.07 -6.04 13.88
N GLY A 364 -9.30 -7.06 14.71
CA GLY A 364 -9.06 -7.03 16.17
C GLY A 364 -7.69 -7.56 16.60
N HIS A 365 -6.89 -8.04 15.65
CA HIS A 365 -5.55 -8.62 15.82
C HIS A 365 -4.74 -8.32 14.53
N PRO A 366 -3.43 -8.66 14.45
CA PRO A 366 -2.59 -8.27 13.33
C PRO A 366 -3.16 -8.60 11.94
N TYR A 367 -3.02 -7.65 11.01
CA TYR A 367 -3.62 -7.69 9.67
C TYR A 367 -2.78 -6.95 8.62
N ALA A 368 -3.02 -7.26 7.35
CA ALA A 368 -2.37 -6.63 6.21
C ALA A 368 -3.17 -5.42 5.70
N VAL A 369 -2.48 -4.39 5.21
CA VAL A 369 -3.07 -3.28 4.45
C VAL A 369 -2.28 -3.07 3.16
N VAL A 370 -2.98 -2.85 2.05
CA VAL A 370 -2.39 -2.50 0.74
C VAL A 370 -3.07 -1.24 0.20
N ALA A 371 -2.28 -0.25 -0.18
CA ALA A 371 -2.75 0.98 -0.84
C ALA A 371 -2.47 0.89 -2.35
N VAL A 372 -3.54 0.85 -3.14
CA VAL A 372 -3.50 0.61 -4.59
C VAL A 372 -3.89 1.88 -5.34
N ALA A 373 -3.08 2.29 -6.32
CA ALA A 373 -3.45 3.37 -7.22
C ALA A 373 -4.55 2.93 -8.19
N THR A 374 -5.52 3.81 -8.44
CA THR A 374 -6.63 3.56 -9.36
C THR A 374 -6.71 4.71 -10.35
N ASP A 375 -6.59 4.43 -11.63
CA ASP A 375 -6.71 5.39 -12.73
C ASP A 375 -7.77 4.87 -13.73
N ARG A 376 -7.84 5.44 -14.93
CA ARG A 376 -8.48 4.79 -16.09
C ARG A 376 -7.96 3.36 -16.26
N ALA A 377 -8.81 2.45 -16.71
CA ALA A 377 -8.50 1.01 -16.72
C ALA A 377 -7.32 0.59 -17.64
N ASP A 378 -6.90 1.49 -18.53
CA ASP A 378 -5.75 1.41 -19.43
C ASP A 378 -4.55 2.29 -19.00
N GLY A 379 -4.70 3.11 -17.95
CA GLY A 379 -3.64 3.95 -17.40
C GLY A 379 -2.58 3.12 -16.64
N PRO A 380 -1.29 3.52 -16.71
CA PRO A 380 -0.18 2.69 -16.19
C PRO A 380 -0.22 2.48 -14.67
N TRP A 381 -0.94 3.32 -13.93
CA TRP A 381 -1.09 3.22 -12.48
C TRP A 381 -2.29 2.36 -12.02
N HIS A 382 -3.25 2.05 -12.90
CA HIS A 382 -4.49 1.40 -12.47
C HIS A 382 -4.23 -0.03 -11.94
N GLY A 383 -4.57 -0.24 -10.67
CA GLY A 383 -4.42 -1.52 -9.98
C GLY A 383 -3.00 -1.81 -9.48
N LEU A 384 -2.12 -0.80 -9.40
CA LEU A 384 -0.77 -0.97 -8.84
C LEU A 384 -0.73 -0.78 -7.32
N PRO A 385 -0.21 -1.74 -6.54
CA PRO A 385 0.11 -1.51 -5.13
C PRO A 385 1.29 -0.54 -5.01
N VAL A 386 1.10 0.54 -4.26
CA VAL A 386 2.11 1.58 -4.02
C VAL A 386 2.75 1.41 -2.65
N TYR A 387 1.95 1.05 -1.64
CA TYR A 387 2.39 0.75 -0.28
C TYR A 387 1.69 -0.51 0.24
N SER A 388 2.39 -1.25 1.08
CA SER A 388 1.83 -2.37 1.82
C SER A 388 2.40 -2.41 3.25
N ALA A 389 1.58 -2.83 4.21
CA ALA A 389 1.87 -2.71 5.63
C ALA A 389 1.33 -3.90 6.44
N TRP A 390 2.05 -4.25 7.50
CA TRP A 390 1.60 -5.20 8.51
C TRP A 390 1.27 -4.45 9.80
N VAL A 391 -0.02 -4.41 10.14
CA VAL A 391 -0.55 -3.66 11.28
C VAL A 391 -0.57 -4.57 12.50
N ALA A 392 0.53 -4.61 13.24
CA ALA A 392 0.63 -5.38 14.50
C ALA A 392 0.38 -4.52 15.76
N GLU A 393 0.49 -3.20 15.64
CA GLU A 393 0.27 -2.25 16.73
C GLU A 393 -0.80 -1.20 16.35
N PRO A 394 -1.88 -1.07 17.14
CA PRO A 394 -2.87 -0.04 16.94
C PRO A 394 -2.45 1.28 17.61
N ALA A 395 -2.97 2.39 17.08
CA ALA A 395 -2.94 3.71 17.70
C ALA A 395 -4.34 4.08 18.22
N GLU A 396 -4.38 4.88 19.29
CA GLU A 396 -5.62 5.53 19.75
C GLU A 396 -6.11 6.54 18.71
N LEU A 397 -7.42 6.76 18.62
CA LEU A 397 -8.00 7.78 17.75
C LEU A 397 -7.69 9.18 18.31
N PRO A 398 -6.90 10.03 17.61
CA PRO A 398 -6.45 11.30 18.17
C PRO A 398 -7.62 12.25 18.48
N GLU A 399 -7.57 12.99 19.59
CA GLU A 399 -8.67 13.87 20.03
C GLU A 399 -9.12 14.88 18.96
N ALA A 400 -8.19 15.34 18.11
CA ALA A 400 -8.47 16.23 16.99
C ALA A 400 -9.46 15.63 15.97
N GLU A 401 -9.46 14.30 15.79
CA GLU A 401 -10.34 13.56 14.88
C GLU A 401 -11.69 13.17 15.52
N LEU A 402 -11.93 13.57 16.78
CA LEU A 402 -13.24 13.41 17.44
C LEU A 402 -14.21 14.54 17.10
N ALA A 403 -13.69 15.75 16.89
CA ALA A 403 -14.49 16.94 16.57
C ALA A 403 -14.93 16.94 15.11
N ASP A 404 -16.17 17.34 14.85
CA ASP A 404 -16.73 17.49 13.50
C ASP A 404 -17.16 18.95 13.26
N PRO A 405 -16.46 19.73 12.40
CA PRO A 405 -15.16 19.41 11.79
C PRO A 405 -13.98 19.49 12.80
N PRO A 406 -12.80 18.94 12.46
CA PRO A 406 -11.59 19.08 13.28
C PRO A 406 -11.15 20.54 13.47
N ARG A 407 -10.51 20.85 14.61
CA ARG A 407 -10.20 22.24 15.00
C ARG A 407 -8.99 22.88 14.30
N GLN A 408 -8.03 22.08 13.85
CA GLN A 408 -6.85 22.54 13.10
C GLN A 408 -6.25 21.37 12.33
N TRP A 409 -5.57 21.70 11.23
CA TRP A 409 -5.00 20.83 10.20
C TRP A 409 -3.59 21.32 9.90
#